data_AF-A0A1E4IPP1-F1
#
_entry.id   AF-A0A1E4IPP1-F1
#
_cell.length_a   1.000
_cell.length_b   1.000
_cell.length_c   1.000
_cell.angle_alpha   90.00
_cell.angle_beta   90.00
_cell.angle_gamma   90.00
#
_symmetry.space_group_name_H-M   'P 1'
#
loop_
_entity.id
_entity.type
_entity.pdbx_description
1 polymer ?
#
loop_
_entity_poly.entity_id
_entity_poly.type
_entity_poly.pdbx_seq_one_letter_code
_entity_poly.pdbx_strand_id
1 'polypeptide(L)'
;MNRTNVLAAAALTAAAVVLPTKAADRRYPINYVKKVEVTHPSHRSAWENKDFLNCDDVVLTEEDVLYALRHMRRVSWRAYDPERTDTTGCEGSAFVTFKNGKILAMGIEPNGRALALEYDAKMKLAGSPTSFYECRPCRERKMALLKDALNRADERRLKRLEAEGRMAPGEAERTLKVLRASRDKP
;
A
#
# COMPACT_ATOMS: atom_id res chain seq x y z
N MET A 1 43.22 25.19 47.66
CA MET A 1 42.36 25.90 46.69
C MET A 1 41.39 24.90 46.07
N ASN A 2 40.15 24.87 46.55
CA ASN A 2 39.07 24.10 45.94
C ASN A 2 38.56 24.83 44.70
N ARG A 3 38.47 24.14 43.56
CA ARG A 3 37.65 24.56 42.43
C ARG A 3 36.83 23.38 41.95
N THR A 4 35.62 23.29 42.49
CA THR A 4 34.50 22.58 41.88
C THR A 4 33.64 23.56 41.10
N ASN A 5 32.94 23.00 40.11
CA ASN A 5 31.79 23.52 39.38
C ASN A 5 32.09 24.35 38.13
N VAL A 6 31.36 24.25 37.02
CA VAL A 6 30.24 23.39 36.56
C VAL A 6 30.16 23.78 35.08
N LEU A 7 30.05 22.84 34.13
CA LEU A 7 29.31 23.09 32.89
C LEU A 7 28.77 21.76 32.38
N ALA A 8 27.45 21.70 32.36
CA ALA A 8 26.64 20.51 32.15
C ALA A 8 26.70 20.01 30.69
N ALA A 9 26.77 18.69 30.55
CA ALA A 9 26.60 18.00 29.28
C ALA A 9 25.13 18.09 28.83
N ALA A 10 24.88 18.75 27.72
CA ALA A 10 23.58 18.71 27.05
C ALA A 10 23.49 17.43 26.20
N ALA A 11 22.93 16.36 26.77
CA ALA A 11 22.52 15.20 26.01
C ALA A 11 21.23 15.53 25.24
N LEU A 12 21.36 15.85 23.95
CA LEU A 12 20.22 15.89 23.01
C LEU A 12 19.74 14.46 22.77
N THR A 13 18.81 13.98 23.57
CA THR A 13 18.04 12.78 23.25
C THR A 13 17.07 13.13 22.13
N ALA A 14 17.44 12.78 20.90
CA ALA A 14 16.50 12.69 19.80
C ALA A 14 15.51 11.57 20.13
N ALA A 15 14.41 11.91 20.79
CA ALA A 15 13.26 11.03 20.87
C ALA A 15 12.72 10.90 19.45
N ALA A 16 13.10 9.83 18.76
CA ALA A 16 12.37 9.35 17.60
C ALA A 16 10.95 9.10 18.09
N VAL A 17 10.03 10.01 17.77
CA VAL A 17 8.61 9.79 17.95
C VAL A 17 8.25 8.67 17.00
N VAL A 18 8.39 7.43 17.46
CA VAL A 18 7.70 6.29 16.88
C VAL A 18 6.24 6.56 17.19
N LEU A 19 5.59 7.34 16.30
CA LEU A 19 4.16 7.52 16.33
C LEU A 19 3.56 6.12 16.44
N PRO A 20 2.68 5.88 17.42
CA PRO A 20 2.13 4.56 17.64
C PRO A 20 1.56 4.12 16.31
N THR A 21 2.07 3.00 15.84
CA THR A 21 1.50 2.26 14.73
C THR A 21 0.06 1.94 15.14
N LYS A 22 -0.89 2.84 14.81
CA LYS A 22 -2.30 2.72 15.24
C LYS A 22 -2.76 1.28 14.97
N ALA A 23 -3.31 0.65 15.99
CA ALA A 23 -3.64 -0.78 15.93
C ALA A 23 -4.58 -1.08 14.76
N ALA A 24 -4.56 -2.33 14.29
CA ALA A 24 -5.48 -2.85 13.29
C ALA A 24 -6.94 -2.53 13.64
N ASP A 25 -7.81 -2.39 12.63
CA ASP A 25 -9.23 -2.16 12.85
C ASP A 25 -9.86 -3.36 13.59
N ARG A 26 -10.19 -3.16 14.87
CA ARG A 26 -10.68 -4.21 15.78
C ARG A 26 -12.02 -4.81 15.34
N ARG A 27 -12.73 -4.19 14.40
CA ARG A 27 -13.98 -4.72 13.84
C ARG A 27 -13.78 -5.97 12.99
N TYR A 28 -12.56 -6.21 12.50
CA TYR A 28 -12.23 -7.33 11.62
C TYR A 28 -11.09 -8.20 12.16
N PRO A 29 -11.28 -8.88 13.29
CA PRO A 29 -10.23 -9.68 13.87
C PRO A 29 -9.98 -10.95 13.05
N ILE A 30 -8.72 -11.22 12.73
CA ILE A 30 -8.31 -12.34 11.84
C ILE A 30 -8.76 -13.71 12.36
N ASN A 31 -8.73 -13.91 13.68
CA ASN A 31 -9.15 -15.17 14.30
C ASN A 31 -10.65 -15.49 14.08
N TYR A 32 -11.43 -14.51 13.60
CA TYR A 32 -12.83 -14.64 13.25
C TYR A 32 -13.07 -14.78 11.75
N VAL A 33 -12.03 -14.75 10.92
CA VAL A 33 -12.15 -15.06 9.49
C VAL A 33 -12.51 -16.54 9.36
N LYS A 34 -13.54 -16.80 8.56
CA LYS A 34 -14.01 -18.14 8.20
C LYS A 34 -13.51 -18.54 6.81
N LYS A 35 -13.51 -17.59 5.87
CA LYS A 35 -13.15 -17.82 4.47
C LYS A 35 -12.66 -16.52 3.84
N VAL A 36 -11.63 -16.62 3.02
CA VAL A 36 -11.20 -15.55 2.10
C VAL A 36 -11.42 -16.05 0.69
N GLU A 37 -12.07 -15.23 -0.14
CA GLU A 37 -12.24 -15.48 -1.56
C GLU A 37 -11.63 -14.32 -2.33
N VAL A 38 -10.46 -14.55 -2.91
CA VAL A 38 -9.87 -13.60 -3.84
C VAL A 38 -10.60 -13.74 -5.18
N THR A 39 -11.20 -12.65 -5.63
CA THR A 39 -11.89 -12.60 -6.94
C THR A 39 -10.91 -12.16 -8.03
N HIS A 40 -11.14 -12.63 -9.27
CA HIS A 40 -10.28 -12.51 -10.46
C HIS A 40 -9.76 -11.07 -10.75
N PRO A 41 -8.65 -10.94 -11.54
CA PRO A 41 -7.49 -10.11 -11.22
C PRO A 41 -7.80 -8.60 -11.22
N SER A 42 -6.94 -7.90 -10.49
CA SER A 42 -6.75 -6.45 -10.49
C SER A 42 -7.70 -5.62 -11.38
N HIS A 43 -8.70 -5.00 -10.77
CA HIS A 43 -9.59 -4.09 -11.50
C HIS A 43 -8.83 -2.82 -11.88
N ARG A 44 -8.99 -2.41 -13.15
CA ARG A 44 -8.50 -1.14 -13.68
C ARG A 44 -9.48 -0.04 -13.30
N SER A 45 -9.04 0.92 -12.51
CA SER A 45 -9.82 2.15 -12.29
C SER A 45 -9.53 3.18 -13.38
N ALA A 46 -10.33 4.25 -13.46
CA ALA A 46 -10.04 5.41 -14.32
C ALA A 46 -8.71 6.11 -13.99
N TRP A 47 -8.09 5.75 -12.86
CA TRP A 47 -6.84 6.30 -12.35
C TRP A 47 -5.64 5.37 -12.59
N GLU A 48 -5.80 4.28 -13.35
CA GLU A 48 -4.69 3.39 -13.70
C GLU A 48 -3.56 4.15 -14.41
N ASN A 49 -2.36 4.08 -13.84
CA ASN A 49 -1.15 4.59 -14.49
C ASN A 49 -0.27 3.44 -14.98
N LYS A 50 -0.38 3.13 -16.27
CA LYS A 50 0.36 2.03 -16.94
C LYS A 50 1.88 2.24 -17.01
N ASP A 51 2.34 3.48 -16.83
CA ASP A 51 3.76 3.83 -16.74
C ASP A 51 4.31 3.63 -15.32
N PHE A 52 3.43 3.49 -14.34
CA PHE A 52 3.78 3.18 -12.96
C PHE A 52 3.73 1.67 -12.70
N LEU A 53 2.63 1.02 -13.09
CA LEU A 53 2.42 -0.42 -12.84
C LEU A 53 1.41 -0.98 -13.85
N ASN A 54 1.68 -2.16 -14.41
CA ASN A 54 0.64 -2.88 -15.16
C ASN A 54 -0.26 -3.59 -14.14
N CYS A 55 -1.57 -3.33 -14.17
CA CYS A 55 -2.49 -4.00 -13.25
C CYS A 55 -2.40 -5.52 -13.36
N ASP A 56 -2.12 -6.09 -14.52
CA ASP A 56 -2.02 -7.55 -14.69
C ASP A 56 -0.88 -8.17 -13.84
N ASP A 57 0.12 -7.38 -13.44
CA ASP A 57 1.19 -7.81 -12.52
C ASP A 57 0.74 -7.81 -11.05
N VAL A 58 -0.38 -7.16 -10.72
CA VAL A 58 -0.93 -7.02 -9.36
C VAL A 58 -1.83 -8.21 -9.03
N VAL A 59 -1.21 -9.30 -8.59
CA VAL A 59 -1.93 -10.49 -8.11
C VAL A 59 -2.18 -10.35 -6.61
N LEU A 60 -3.43 -10.38 -6.17
CA LEU A 60 -3.78 -10.47 -4.75
C LEU A 60 -3.82 -11.95 -4.33
N THR A 61 -3.31 -12.25 -3.14
CA THR A 61 -3.37 -13.59 -2.55
C THR A 61 -4.17 -13.58 -1.25
N GLU A 62 -4.63 -14.75 -0.78
CA GLU A 62 -5.26 -14.86 0.54
C GLU A 62 -4.34 -14.35 1.66
N GLU A 63 -3.04 -14.65 1.58
CA GLU A 63 -2.06 -14.16 2.56
C GLU A 63 -1.99 -12.63 2.58
N ASP A 64 -2.03 -11.97 1.41
CA ASP A 64 -2.05 -10.51 1.32
C ASP A 64 -3.30 -9.93 2.01
N VAL A 65 -4.46 -10.55 1.83
CA VAL A 65 -5.72 -10.13 2.45
C VAL A 65 -5.65 -10.29 3.97
N LEU A 66 -5.22 -11.46 4.46
CA LEU A 66 -5.06 -11.70 5.90
C LEU A 66 -4.02 -10.76 6.52
N TYR A 67 -2.93 -10.48 5.80
CA TYR A 67 -1.91 -9.54 6.23
C TYR A 67 -2.48 -8.11 6.29
N ALA A 68 -3.29 -7.71 5.32
CA ALA A 68 -4.00 -6.43 5.34
C ALA A 68 -4.93 -6.32 6.56
N LEU A 69 -5.79 -7.31 6.82
CA LEU A 69 -6.65 -7.32 8.01
C LEU A 69 -5.85 -7.15 9.31
N ARG A 70 -4.62 -7.66 9.37
CA ARG A 70 -3.75 -7.60 10.57
C ARG A 70 -3.19 -6.20 10.82
N HIS A 71 -3.03 -5.41 9.78
CA HIS A 71 -2.20 -4.21 9.82
C HIS A 71 -2.89 -2.95 9.32
N MET A 72 -4.03 -3.09 8.64
CA MET A 72 -4.76 -1.99 8.05
C MET A 72 -5.39 -1.09 9.12
N ARG A 73 -5.38 0.20 8.85
CA ARG A 73 -5.92 1.25 9.71
C ARG A 73 -6.97 2.00 8.95
N ARG A 74 -8.10 2.26 9.60
CA ARG A 74 -9.12 3.11 9.02
C ARG A 74 -8.59 4.54 8.89
N VAL A 75 -8.81 5.14 7.73
CA VAL A 75 -8.48 6.53 7.42
C VAL A 75 -9.73 7.29 6.95
N SER A 76 -9.65 8.61 6.90
CA SER A 76 -10.72 9.44 6.34
C SER A 76 -10.71 9.41 4.82
N TRP A 77 -11.85 9.72 4.18
CA TRP A 77 -11.91 9.90 2.73
C TRP A 77 -10.84 10.88 2.24
N ARG A 78 -10.66 12.02 2.90
CA ARG A 78 -9.66 13.03 2.52
C ARG A 78 -8.22 12.49 2.51
N ALA A 79 -7.89 11.56 3.40
CA ALA A 79 -6.59 10.91 3.41
C ALA A 79 -6.48 9.78 2.37
N TYR A 80 -7.60 9.22 1.94
CA TYR A 80 -7.66 8.21 0.89
C TYR A 80 -7.85 8.80 -0.51
N ASP A 81 -8.32 10.02 -0.67
CA ASP A 81 -8.72 10.61 -1.96
C ASP A 81 -7.69 10.37 -3.08
N PRO A 82 -8.02 9.60 -4.14
CA PRO A 82 -7.08 9.25 -5.22
C PRO A 82 -6.59 10.47 -6.00
N GLU A 83 -7.30 11.60 -5.97
CA GLU A 83 -6.85 12.85 -6.60
C GLU A 83 -5.74 13.55 -5.80
N ARG A 84 -5.56 13.18 -4.53
CA ARG A 84 -4.66 13.84 -3.59
C ARG A 84 -3.53 12.94 -3.08
N THR A 85 -3.50 11.71 -3.54
CA THR A 85 -2.58 10.68 -3.05
C THR A 85 -2.06 9.82 -4.18
N ASP A 86 -0.93 9.17 -3.94
CA ASP A 86 -0.32 8.26 -4.91
C ASP A 86 -1.14 6.96 -5.01
N THR A 87 -2.18 6.94 -5.84
CA THR A 87 -2.90 5.72 -6.23
C THR A 87 -2.21 5.05 -7.41
N THR A 88 -2.23 3.72 -7.42
CA THR A 88 -1.80 2.92 -8.57
C THR A 88 -2.92 2.77 -9.60
N GLY A 89 -4.17 2.94 -9.16
CA GLY A 89 -5.36 2.63 -9.92
C GLY A 89 -5.55 1.14 -10.23
N CYS A 90 -4.72 0.26 -9.66
CA CYS A 90 -4.75 -1.19 -9.79
C CYS A 90 -5.06 -1.84 -8.43
N GLU A 91 -6.22 -2.46 -8.27
CA GLU A 91 -6.60 -3.11 -7.01
C GLU A 91 -7.04 -4.57 -7.21
N GLY A 92 -6.51 -5.48 -6.40
CA GLY A 92 -7.08 -6.81 -6.30
C GLY A 92 -8.30 -6.79 -5.39
N SER A 93 -9.31 -7.60 -5.71
CA SER A 93 -10.54 -7.68 -4.92
C SER A 93 -10.66 -8.99 -4.16
N ALA A 94 -11.22 -8.92 -2.95
CA ALA A 94 -11.49 -10.09 -2.14
C ALA A 94 -12.77 -9.94 -1.32
N PHE A 95 -13.45 -11.07 -1.08
CA PHE A 95 -14.49 -11.19 -0.07
C PHE A 95 -13.93 -11.92 1.14
N VAL A 96 -14.09 -11.33 2.32
CA VAL A 96 -13.74 -11.95 3.60
C VAL A 96 -15.02 -12.27 4.35
N THR A 97 -15.30 -13.55 4.54
CA THR A 97 -16.44 -14.00 5.35
C THR A 97 -15.99 -14.26 6.77
N PHE A 98 -16.68 -13.67 7.75
CA PHE A 98 -16.44 -13.87 9.17
C PHE A 98 -17.38 -14.92 9.78
N LYS A 99 -16.97 -15.51 10.91
CA LYS A 99 -17.76 -16.54 11.63
C LYS A 99 -19.15 -16.09 12.06
N ASN A 100 -19.35 -14.78 12.27
CA ASN A 100 -20.64 -14.19 12.60
C ASN A 100 -21.54 -13.92 11.37
N GLY A 101 -21.13 -14.35 10.18
CA GLY A 101 -21.88 -14.14 8.93
C GLY A 101 -21.69 -12.77 8.28
N LYS A 102 -20.91 -11.85 8.88
CA LYS A 102 -20.50 -10.62 8.22
C LYS A 102 -19.59 -10.94 7.02
N ILE A 103 -19.74 -10.18 5.95
CA ILE A 103 -18.87 -10.24 4.77
C ILE A 103 -18.25 -8.88 4.55
N LEU A 104 -16.94 -8.83 4.32
CA LEU A 104 -16.22 -7.61 3.94
C LEU A 104 -15.73 -7.76 2.51
N ALA A 105 -16.28 -6.96 1.60
CA ALA A 105 -15.73 -6.83 0.26
C ALA A 105 -14.60 -5.80 0.32
N MET A 106 -13.41 -6.16 -0.17
CA MET A 106 -12.22 -5.34 -0.12
C MET A 106 -11.65 -5.14 -1.51
N GLY A 107 -11.28 -3.89 -1.83
CA GLY A 107 -10.35 -3.57 -2.92
C GLY A 107 -9.02 -3.18 -2.29
N ILE A 108 -7.93 -3.86 -2.64
CA ILE A 108 -6.59 -3.66 -2.07
C ILE A 108 -5.61 -3.31 -3.19
N GLU A 109 -5.05 -2.12 -3.12
CA GLU A 109 -3.98 -1.66 -3.99
C GLU A 109 -2.61 -2.15 -3.46
N PRO A 110 -1.61 -2.36 -4.34
CA PRO A 110 -0.27 -2.80 -3.95
C PRO A 110 0.50 -1.75 -3.12
N ASN A 111 0.09 -0.48 -3.18
CA ASN A 111 0.61 0.57 -2.31
C ASN A 111 0.01 0.54 -0.88
N GLY A 112 -0.78 -0.49 -0.55
CA GLY A 112 -1.37 -0.71 0.77
C GLY A 112 -2.62 0.10 1.06
N ARG A 113 -3.14 0.85 0.07
CA ARG A 113 -4.45 1.48 0.18
C ARG A 113 -5.52 0.41 0.01
N ALA A 114 -6.61 0.54 0.76
CA ALA A 114 -7.75 -0.33 0.55
C ALA A 114 -9.07 0.40 0.80
N LEU A 115 -10.09 0.00 0.05
CA LEU A 115 -11.48 0.31 0.33
C LEU A 115 -12.18 -0.94 0.82
N ALA A 116 -13.20 -0.79 1.65
CA ALA A 116 -13.99 -1.91 2.09
C ALA A 116 -15.47 -1.57 2.28
N LEU A 117 -16.33 -2.51 1.90
CA LEU A 117 -17.77 -2.49 2.06
C LEU A 117 -18.22 -3.65 2.93
N GLU A 118 -19.03 -3.36 3.94
CA GLU A 118 -19.58 -4.37 4.85
C GLU A 118 -20.94 -4.85 4.34
N TYR A 119 -21.11 -6.17 4.27
CA TYR A 119 -22.34 -6.86 3.93
C TYR A 119 -22.76 -7.83 5.04
N ASP A 120 -24.06 -8.08 5.14
CA ASP A 120 -24.61 -9.18 5.94
C ASP A 120 -24.49 -10.52 5.20
N ALA A 121 -24.90 -11.61 5.86
CA ALA A 121 -24.86 -12.96 5.29
C ALA A 121 -25.78 -13.15 4.05
N LYS A 122 -26.68 -12.19 3.79
CA LYS A 122 -27.58 -12.17 2.63
C LYS A 122 -27.06 -11.22 1.54
N MET A 123 -25.81 -10.78 1.61
CA MET A 123 -25.19 -9.80 0.71
C MET A 123 -25.92 -8.45 0.67
N LYS A 124 -26.64 -8.09 1.74
CA LYS A 124 -27.19 -6.75 1.89
C LYS A 124 -26.16 -5.86 2.54
N LEU A 125 -26.04 -4.62 2.06
CA LEU A 125 -25.11 -3.66 2.63
C LEU A 125 -25.45 -3.42 4.11
N ALA A 126 -24.53 -3.74 5.00
CA ALA A 126 -24.72 -3.68 6.45
C ALA A 126 -24.67 -2.23 7.00
N GLY A 127 -24.27 -1.28 6.15
CA GLY A 127 -24.27 0.16 6.43
C GLY A 127 -23.42 0.92 5.40
N SER A 128 -23.89 2.12 5.00
CA SER A 128 -23.10 3.11 4.27
C SER A 128 -22.48 4.09 5.28
N PRO A 129 -21.23 4.57 5.10
CA PRO A 129 -20.43 4.56 3.87
C PRO A 129 -19.27 3.56 3.84
N THR A 130 -18.72 3.37 2.63
CA THR A 130 -17.43 2.74 2.35
C THR A 130 -16.38 3.15 3.38
N SER A 131 -15.66 2.17 3.90
CA SER A 131 -14.54 2.41 4.81
C SER A 131 -13.24 2.43 4.02
N PHE A 132 -12.37 3.39 4.33
CA PHE A 132 -11.07 3.56 3.68
C PHE A 132 -9.96 3.18 4.63
N TYR A 133 -8.91 2.57 4.08
CA TYR A 133 -7.82 1.97 4.84
C TYR A 133 -6.46 2.27 4.25
N GLU A 134 -5.48 2.32 5.13
CA GLU A 134 -4.06 2.26 4.80
C GLU A 134 -3.38 1.11 5.55
N CYS A 135 -2.51 0.40 4.85
CA CYS A 135 -1.65 -0.64 5.38
C CYS A 135 -0.21 -0.42 4.90
N ARG A 136 0.56 0.40 5.63
CA ARG A 136 1.97 0.64 5.32
C ARG A 136 2.81 -0.65 5.24
N PRO A 137 2.66 -1.65 6.13
CA PRO A 137 3.38 -2.91 5.99
C PRO A 137 3.01 -3.67 4.71
N CYS A 138 1.75 -3.57 4.26
CA CYS A 138 1.32 -4.18 3.00
C CYS A 138 2.00 -3.52 1.81
N ARG A 139 2.16 -2.19 1.82
CA ARG A 139 2.94 -1.46 0.81
C ARG A 139 4.35 -2.00 0.71
N GLU A 140 5.05 -2.07 1.83
CA GLU A 140 6.46 -2.51 1.87
C GLU A 140 6.58 -3.96 1.35
N ARG A 141 5.74 -4.87 1.88
CA ARG A 141 5.70 -6.27 1.46
C ARG A 141 5.34 -6.43 -0.02
N LYS A 142 4.29 -5.79 -0.48
CA LYS A 142 3.75 -6.01 -1.84
C LYS A 142 4.58 -5.31 -2.91
N MET A 143 5.05 -4.09 -2.66
CA MET A 143 5.94 -3.39 -3.59
C MET A 143 7.28 -4.11 -3.75
N ALA A 144 7.79 -4.77 -2.71
CA ALA A 144 8.96 -5.63 -2.82
C ALA A 144 8.71 -6.83 -3.76
N LEU A 145 7.54 -7.46 -3.68
CA LEU A 145 7.15 -8.57 -4.57
C LEU A 145 6.94 -8.13 -6.03
N LEU A 146 6.60 -6.87 -6.27
CA LEU A 146 6.34 -6.31 -7.60
C LEU A 146 7.56 -5.66 -8.26
N LYS A 147 8.75 -5.85 -7.70
CA LYS A 147 9.98 -5.21 -8.17
C LYS A 147 10.26 -5.36 -9.66
N ASP A 148 10.07 -6.56 -10.20
CA ASP A 148 10.29 -6.81 -11.62
C ASP A 148 9.27 -6.07 -12.49
N ALA A 149 8.01 -6.03 -12.06
CA ALA A 149 6.95 -5.27 -12.74
C ALA A 149 7.26 -3.77 -12.74
N LEU A 150 7.71 -3.23 -11.61
CA LEU A 150 8.12 -1.83 -11.47
C LEU A 150 9.34 -1.51 -12.34
N ASN A 151 10.31 -2.42 -12.43
CA ASN A 151 11.49 -2.26 -13.27
C ASN A 151 11.12 -2.24 -14.77
N ARG A 152 10.17 -3.08 -15.20
CA ARG A 152 9.65 -3.05 -16.58
C ARG A 152 8.84 -1.77 -16.86
N ALA A 153 8.07 -1.29 -15.88
CA ALA A 153 7.31 -0.05 -16.01
C ALA A 153 8.23 1.17 -16.17
N ASP A 154 9.25 1.29 -15.31
CA ASP A 154 10.25 2.35 -15.43
C ASP A 154 11.01 2.29 -16.75
N GLU A 155 11.38 1.11 -17.22
CA GLU A 155 12.05 0.96 -18.50
C GLU A 155 11.19 1.49 -19.66
N ARG A 156 9.91 1.12 -19.71
CA ARG A 156 8.98 1.64 -20.73
C ARG A 156 8.84 3.16 -20.64
N ARG A 157 8.65 3.69 -19.42
CA ARG A 157 8.48 5.12 -19.17
C ARG A 157 9.71 5.92 -19.61
N LEU A 158 10.90 5.50 -19.17
CA LEU A 158 12.15 6.21 -19.43
C LEU A 158 12.53 6.16 -20.91
N LYS A 159 12.40 5.00 -21.57
CA LYS A 159 12.63 4.89 -23.02
C LYS A 159 11.67 5.78 -23.83
N ARG A 160 10.41 5.88 -23.41
CA ARG A 160 9.45 6.79 -24.05
C ARG A 160 9.86 8.26 -23.88
N LEU A 161 10.22 8.68 -22.67
CA LEU A 161 10.66 10.07 -22.42
C LEU A 161 11.89 10.47 -23.24
N GLU A 162 12.85 9.55 -23.40
CA GLU A 162 14.01 9.74 -24.25
C GLU A 162 13.63 9.84 -25.74
N ALA A 163 12.74 8.96 -26.22
CA ALA A 163 12.24 9.02 -27.60
C ALA A 163 11.44 10.29 -27.90
N GLU A 164 10.75 10.85 -26.90
CA GLU A 164 10.04 12.13 -26.96
C GLU A 164 10.97 13.36 -26.88
N GLY A 165 12.29 13.17 -26.73
CA GLY A 165 13.26 14.26 -26.58
C GLY A 165 13.15 15.00 -25.24
N ARG A 166 12.44 14.43 -24.26
CA ARG A 166 12.26 14.99 -22.92
C ARG A 166 13.40 14.61 -21.95
N MET A 167 14.30 13.75 -22.41
CA MET A 167 15.52 13.33 -21.73
C MET A 167 16.66 13.29 -22.75
N ALA A 168 17.90 13.48 -22.29
CA ALA A 168 19.05 13.37 -23.17
C ALA A 168 19.31 11.91 -23.59
N PRO A 169 19.89 11.66 -24.77
CA PRO A 169 20.33 10.32 -25.17
C PRO A 169 21.23 9.67 -24.10
N GLY A 170 20.95 8.41 -23.75
CA GLY A 170 21.61 7.62 -22.72
C GLY A 170 21.24 8.00 -21.28
N GLU A 171 20.36 8.98 -21.06
CA GLU A 171 19.90 9.35 -19.71
C GLU A 171 18.88 8.36 -19.14
N ALA A 172 18.03 7.77 -20.00
CA ALA A 172 17.05 6.76 -19.60
C ALA A 172 17.72 5.53 -18.97
N GLU A 173 18.76 5.00 -19.59
CA GLU A 173 19.49 3.84 -19.10
C GLU A 173 20.20 4.12 -17.76
N ARG A 174 20.86 5.29 -17.66
CA ARG A 174 21.51 5.73 -16.41
C ARG A 174 20.51 5.82 -15.26
N THR A 175 19.36 6.45 -15.50
CA THR A 175 18.29 6.58 -14.51
C THR A 175 17.71 5.22 -14.11
N LEU A 176 17.45 4.34 -15.08
CA LEU A 176 16.94 3.00 -14.83
C LEU A 176 17.87 2.16 -13.94
N LYS A 177 19.20 2.27 -14.17
CA LYS A 177 20.21 1.59 -13.35
C LYS A 177 20.15 2.05 -11.88
N VAL A 178 19.99 3.35 -11.64
CA VAL A 178 19.85 3.91 -10.29
C VAL A 178 18.56 3.42 -9.61
N LEU A 179 17.43 3.42 -10.33
CA LEU A 179 16.14 2.95 -9.81
C LEU A 179 16.14 1.46 -9.47
N ARG A 180 16.79 0.62 -10.29
CA ARG A 180 16.95 -0.81 -9.99
C ARG A 180 17.77 -1.01 -8.72
N ALA A 181 18.93 -0.35 -8.66
CA ALA A 181 19.85 -0.46 -7.52
C ALA A 181 19.24 0.05 -6.20
N SER A 182 18.34 1.05 -6.23
CA SER A 182 17.65 1.51 -5.03
C SER A 182 16.62 0.51 -4.49
N ARG A 183 16.03 -0.32 -5.36
CA ARG A 183 15.08 -1.40 -4.99
C ARG A 183 15.78 -2.70 -4.59
N ASP A 184 17.06 -2.85 -4.88
CA ASP A 184 17.90 -3.96 -4.42
C ASP A 184 18.41 -3.77 -2.99
N LYS A 185 18.27 -2.58 -2.42
CA LYS A 185 18.72 -2.30 -1.05
C LYS A 185 17.67 -2.80 -0.02
N PRO A 186 18.12 -3.45 1.08
CA PRO A 186 17.25 -3.92 2.17
C PRO A 186 16.48 -2.79 2.86
#